data_AF-A0A9N8M5L8-F1
#
_entry.id   AF-A0A9N8M5L8-F1
#
_cell.length_a   1.000
_cell.length_b   1.000
_cell.length_c   1.000
_cell.angle_alpha   90.00
_cell.angle_beta   90.00
_cell.angle_gamma   90.00
#
_symmetry.space_group_name_H-M   'P 1'
#
loop_
_entity.id
_entity.type
_entity.pdbx_description
1 polymer ?
#
loop_
_entity_poly.entity_id
_entity_poly.type
_entity_poly.pdbx_seq_one_letter_code
_entity_poly.pdbx_strand_id
1 'polypeptide(L)'
;MRDDENPFEFVAPPRWSLVVFRLNPSRIKGQSLVLDDLNRRFMDRLNARSAELMLTQTVLPEIGVCIRYVVGQPGLREHHVIKAFKIVKECAEETLQAQ
;
A
#
# COMPACT_ATOMS: atom_id res chain seq x y z
N MET A 1 4.33 3.37 18.10
CA MET A 1 4.77 3.61 16.72
C MET A 1 4.66 5.11 16.52
N ARG A 2 5.78 5.83 16.42
CA ARG A 2 5.75 7.29 16.20
C ARG A 2 5.31 7.52 14.74
N ASP A 3 4.33 8.38 14.51
CA ASP A 3 3.79 8.68 13.18
C ASP A 3 4.81 9.32 12.22
N ASP A 4 5.97 9.70 12.74
CA ASP A 4 7.02 10.41 12.01
C ASP A 4 7.84 9.50 11.08
N GLU A 5 7.80 8.17 11.29
CA GLU A 5 8.54 7.17 10.49
C GLU A 5 7.64 6.31 9.59
N ASN A 6 6.33 6.57 9.56
CA ASN A 6 5.40 5.77 8.78
C ASN A 6 5.36 6.26 7.31
N PRO A 7 5.86 5.48 6.32
CA PRO A 7 5.83 5.90 4.93
C PRO A 7 4.45 5.72 4.28
N PHE A 8 3.46 5.15 4.98
CA PHE A 8 2.13 4.90 4.44
C PHE A 8 1.19 6.08 4.66
N GLU A 9 0.42 6.40 3.63
CA GLU A 9 -0.66 7.39 3.65
C GLU A 9 -1.99 6.73 3.30
N PHE A 10 -3.02 6.93 4.12
CA PHE A 10 -4.40 6.65 3.73
C PHE A 10 -4.92 7.76 2.83
N VAL A 11 -5.36 7.41 1.62
CA VAL A 11 -5.80 8.41 0.62
C VAL A 11 -7.27 8.78 0.74
N ALA A 12 -8.03 8.01 1.53
CA ALA A 12 -9.42 8.28 1.87
C ALA A 12 -9.75 7.62 3.22
N PRO A 13 -10.75 8.12 3.97
CA PRO A 13 -11.27 7.43 5.14
C PRO A 13 -11.73 6.01 4.76
N PRO A 14 -11.30 4.96 5.48
CA PRO A 14 -11.74 3.59 5.21
C PRO A 14 -13.27 3.48 5.19
N ARG A 15 -13.83 2.86 4.15
CA ARG A 15 -15.26 2.57 4.05
C ARG A 15 -15.46 1.07 3.96
N TRP A 16 -16.22 0.51 4.89
CA TRP A 16 -16.37 -0.94 5.07
C TRP A 16 -15.01 -1.62 5.25
N SER A 17 -14.72 -2.63 4.45
CA SER A 17 -13.47 -3.38 4.53
C SER A 17 -12.42 -3.00 3.50
N LEU A 18 -12.66 -1.94 2.72
CA LEU A 18 -11.70 -1.41 1.75
C LEU A 18 -10.86 -0.31 2.41
N VAL A 19 -9.55 -0.53 2.38
CA VAL A 19 -8.53 0.46 2.69
C VAL A 19 -7.81 0.81 1.39
N VAL A 20 -7.70 2.10 1.10
CA VAL A 20 -6.91 2.60 -0.02
C VAL A 20 -5.74 3.40 0.54
N PHE A 21 -4.52 3.02 0.17
CA PHE A 21 -3.31 3.61 0.71
C PHE A 21 -2.20 3.69 -0.34
N ARG A 22 -1.16 4.47 -0.06
CA ARG A 22 0.04 4.58 -0.90
C ARG A 22 1.27 4.84 -0.03
N LEU A 23 2.47 4.64 -0.60
CA LEU A 23 3.71 5.15 -0.03
C LEU A 23 3.83 6.66 -0.31
N ASN A 24 4.13 7.42 0.73
CA ASN A 24 4.39 8.85 0.71
C ASN A 24 5.38 9.24 1.83
N PRO A 25 6.63 8.76 1.78
CA PRO A 25 7.64 9.09 2.79
C PRO A 25 7.93 10.59 2.87
N SER A 26 7.82 11.30 1.73
CA SER A 26 8.07 12.74 1.62
C SER A 26 6.87 13.61 1.98
N ARG A 27 5.72 13.02 2.35
CA ARG A 27 4.47 13.71 2.69
C ARG A 27 4.02 14.74 1.64
N ILE A 28 4.26 14.45 0.36
CA ILE A 28 3.86 15.30 -0.75
C ILE A 28 2.33 15.25 -0.87
N LYS A 29 1.70 16.43 -0.98
CA LYS A 29 0.26 16.52 -1.18
C LYS A 29 -0.09 16.35 -2.66
N GLY A 30 -1.19 15.63 -2.91
CA GLY A 30 -1.72 15.41 -4.26
C GLY A 30 -0.90 14.43 -5.10
N GLN A 31 -1.06 14.55 -6.41
CA GLN A 31 -0.41 13.72 -7.41
C GLN A 31 1.01 14.21 -7.69
N SER A 32 1.93 13.25 -7.83
CA SER A 32 3.32 13.51 -8.23
C SER A 32 3.82 12.35 -9.08
N LEU A 33 4.52 12.64 -10.17
CA LEU A 33 5.12 11.60 -11.02
C LEU A 33 6.08 10.71 -10.21
N VAL A 34 6.78 11.28 -9.23
CA VAL A 34 7.70 10.55 -8.35
C VAL A 34 6.94 9.61 -7.42
N LEU A 35 5.80 10.06 -6.87
CA LEU A 35 4.95 9.19 -6.04
C LEU A 35 4.27 8.10 -6.86
N ASP A 36 3.84 8.42 -8.08
CA ASP A 36 3.22 7.45 -8.98
C ASP A 36 4.22 6.36 -9.38
N ASP A 37 5.45 6.73 -9.73
CA ASP A 37 6.53 5.77 -9.99
C ASP A 37 6.85 4.91 -8.78
N LEU A 38 7.01 5.54 -7.60
CA LEU A 38 7.26 4.84 -6.34
C LEU A 38 6.18 3.78 -6.06
N ASN A 39 4.91 4.15 -6.22
CA ASN A 39 3.79 3.25 -5.93
C ASN A 39 3.58 2.18 -7.00
N ARG A 40 3.97 2.42 -8.26
CA ARG A 40 4.04 1.36 -9.29
C ARG A 40 5.11 0.33 -8.93
N ARG A 41 6.32 0.76 -8.59
CA ARG A 41 7.39 -0.14 -8.14
C ARG A 41 6.98 -0.93 -6.89
N PHE A 42 6.31 -0.26 -5.95
CA PHE A 42 5.76 -0.92 -4.78
C PHE A 42 4.73 -2.00 -5.15
N MET A 43 3.82 -1.70 -6.09
CA MET A 43 2.86 -2.67 -6.62
C MET A 43 3.57 -3.85 -7.31
N ASP A 44 4.63 -3.61 -8.06
CA ASP A 44 5.41 -4.68 -8.71
C ASP A 44 6.02 -5.64 -7.68
N ARG A 45 6.53 -5.11 -6.56
CA ARG A 45 7.03 -5.92 -5.42
C ARG A 45 5.93 -6.73 -4.77
N LEU A 46 4.75 -6.14 -4.56
CA LEU A 46 3.57 -6.85 -4.06
C LEU A 46 3.15 -7.98 -5.02
N ASN A 47 3.12 -7.71 -6.32
CA ASN A 47 2.77 -8.69 -7.35
C ASN A 47 3.76 -9.86 -7.42
N ALA A 48 5.05 -9.62 -7.16
CA ALA A 48 6.05 -10.68 -7.06
C ALA A 48 5.77 -11.67 -5.91
N ARG A 49 4.99 -11.24 -4.90
CA ARG A 49 4.54 -12.06 -3.76
C ARG A 49 3.08 -12.54 -3.92
N SER A 50 2.54 -12.55 -5.14
CA SER A 50 1.13 -12.88 -5.43
C SER A 50 0.66 -14.26 -4.95
N ALA A 51 1.59 -15.21 -4.75
CA ALA A 51 1.30 -16.52 -4.15
C ALA A 51 0.91 -16.42 -2.65
N GLU A 52 1.31 -15.36 -1.96
CA GLU A 52 1.03 -15.15 -0.53
C GLU A 52 -0.01 -14.07 -0.27
N LEU A 53 -0.04 -13.04 -1.12
CA LEU A 53 -0.89 -11.87 -0.97
C LEU A 53 -1.22 -11.29 -2.35
N MET A 54 -2.49 -11.21 -2.70
CA MET A 54 -2.95 -10.57 -3.94
C MET A 54 -3.71 -9.29 -3.60
N LEU A 55 -3.13 -8.15 -4.00
CA LEU A 55 -3.76 -6.83 -3.92
C LEU A 55 -4.01 -6.29 -5.32
N THR A 56 -4.75 -5.20 -5.41
CA THR A 56 -4.97 -4.49 -6.68
C THR A 56 -4.60 -3.02 -6.53
N GLN A 57 -4.37 -2.33 -7.64
CA GLN A 57 -4.12 -0.90 -7.65
C GLN A 57 -5.29 -0.12 -8.24
N THR A 58 -5.31 1.18 -7.99
CA THR A 58 -6.22 2.15 -8.61
C THR A 58 -5.48 3.46 -8.84
N VAL A 59 -5.94 4.25 -9.80
CA VAL A 59 -5.50 5.65 -9.99
C VAL A 59 -6.65 6.54 -9.57
N LEU A 60 -6.42 7.38 -8.56
CA LEU A 60 -7.40 8.36 -8.11
C LEU A 60 -7.07 9.72 -8.73
N PRO A 61 -8.06 10.48 -9.24
CA PRO A 61 -7.83 11.85 -9.68
C PRO A 61 -7.15 12.68 -8.59
N GLU A 62 -6.19 13.51 -8.98
CA GLU A 62 -5.46 14.43 -8.09
C GLU A 62 -4.60 13.78 -6.99
N ILE A 63 -4.64 12.45 -6.84
CA ILE A 63 -3.83 11.68 -5.88
C ILE A 63 -2.83 10.78 -6.61
N GLY A 64 -3.25 10.08 -7.67
CA GLY A 64 -2.39 9.19 -8.43
C GLY A 64 -2.48 7.71 -8.01
N VAL A 65 -1.38 6.97 -8.16
CA VAL A 65 -1.33 5.51 -8.01
C VAL A 65 -1.45 5.11 -6.53
N CYS A 66 -2.45 4.27 -6.24
CA CYS A 66 -2.77 3.79 -4.89
C CYS A 66 -3.02 2.28 -4.89
N ILE A 67 -2.83 1.66 -3.73
CA ILE A 67 -3.02 0.23 -3.49
C ILE A 67 -4.35 0.03 -2.76
N ARG A 68 -5.10 -0.99 -3.17
CA ARG A 68 -6.38 -1.39 -2.58
C ARG A 68 -6.19 -2.65 -1.74
N TYR A 69 -6.47 -2.54 -0.46
CA TYR A 69 -6.52 -3.65 0.48
C TYR A 69 -7.96 -3.91 0.90
N VAL A 70 -8.49 -5.08 0.53
CA VAL A 70 -9.89 -5.46 0.84
C VAL A 70 -9.89 -6.69 1.73
N VAL A 71 -10.49 -6.56 2.91
CA VAL A 71 -10.65 -7.67 3.85
C VAL A 71 -12.07 -8.22 3.77
N GLY A 72 -12.27 -9.35 3.09
CA GLY A 72 -13.64 -9.86 2.91
C GLY A 72 -13.80 -11.33 2.57
N GLN A 73 -12.72 -12.09 2.45
CA GLN A 73 -12.85 -13.52 2.19
C GLN A 73 -13.42 -14.25 3.42
N PRO A 74 -14.41 -15.17 3.26
CA PRO A 74 -15.03 -15.87 4.39
C PRO A 74 -14.06 -16.65 5.30
N GLY A 75 -12.95 -17.17 4.74
CA GLY A 75 -11.93 -17.89 5.51
C GLY A 75 -10.86 -16.98 6.13
N LEU A 76 -10.95 -15.65 5.93
CA LEU A 76 -9.96 -14.72 6.43
C LEU A 76 -10.08 -14.57 7.94
N ARG A 77 -8.94 -14.51 8.62
CA ARG A 77 -8.79 -14.46 10.07
C ARG A 77 -7.76 -13.39 10.40
N GLU A 78 -7.73 -12.96 11.65
CA GLU A 78 -6.83 -11.90 12.10
C GLU A 78 -5.36 -12.15 11.75
N HIS A 79 -4.87 -13.39 11.93
CA HIS A 79 -3.47 -13.72 11.58
C HIS A 79 -3.16 -13.57 10.08
N HIS A 80 -4.15 -13.72 9.20
CA HIS A 80 -3.98 -13.44 7.77
C HIS A 80 -3.77 -11.94 7.53
N VAL A 81 -4.49 -11.08 8.25
CA VAL A 81 -4.31 -9.61 8.17
C VAL A 81 -2.94 -9.20 8.69
N ILE A 82 -2.51 -9.78 9.80
CA ILE A 82 -1.18 -9.52 10.38
C ILE A 82 -0.07 -9.97 9.41
N LYS A 83 -0.20 -11.17 8.81
CA LYS A 83 0.74 -11.65 7.80
C LYS A 83 0.75 -10.77 6.55
N ALA A 84 -0.41 -10.37 6.05
CA ALA A 84 -0.53 -9.48 4.90
C ALA A 84 0.17 -8.15 5.16
N PHE A 85 -0.06 -7.53 6.33
CA PHE A 85 0.61 -6.29 6.70
C PHE A 85 2.13 -6.45 6.83
N LYS A 86 2.62 -7.61 7.30
CA LYS A 86 4.05 -7.91 7.32
C LYS A 86 4.64 -7.90 5.91
N ILE A 87 4.01 -8.58 4.94
CA ILE A 87 4.44 -8.60 3.54
C ILE A 87 4.42 -7.18 2.94
N VAL A 88 3.35 -6.41 3.20
CA VAL A 88 3.23 -5.01 2.75
C VAL A 88 4.38 -4.15 3.27
N LYS A 89 4.79 -4.32 4.52
CA LYS A 89 5.93 -3.60 5.10
C LYS A 89 7.27 -4.02 4.49
N GLU A 90 7.52 -5.32 4.34
CA GLU A 90 8.72 -5.85 3.69
C GLU A 90 8.87 -5.27 2.27
N CYS A 91 7.80 -5.32 1.47
CA CYS A 91 7.81 -4.75 0.11
C CYS A 91 8.01 -3.22 0.12
N ALA A 92 7.48 -2.52 1.13
CA ALA A 92 7.67 -1.07 1.27
C ALA A 92 9.13 -0.73 1.60
N GLU A 93 9.72 -1.43 2.57
CA GLU A 93 11.13 -1.26 2.95
C GLU A 93 12.06 -1.53 1.75
N GLU A 94 11.85 -2.62 1.02
CA GLU A 94 12.59 -2.93 -0.21
C GLU A 94 12.45 -1.84 -1.27
N THR A 95 11.24 -1.29 -1.43
CA THR A 95 10.98 -0.23 -2.43
C THR A 95 11.67 1.08 -2.04
N LEU A 96 11.74 1.39 -0.75
CA LEU A 96 12.37 2.61 -0.23
C LEU A 96 13.89 2.52 -0.17
N GLN A 97 14.46 1.33 0.06
CA GLN A 97 15.91 1.10 0.08
C GLN A 97 16.53 1.01 -1.32
N ALA A 98 15.75 0.66 -2.34
CA ALA A 98 16.19 0.58 -3.74
C ALA A 98 16.20 1.96 -4.45
N GLN A 99 16.40 3.05 -3.70
CA GLN A 99 16.53 4.42 -4.23
C GLN A 99 17.95 4.74 -4.67
#